data_AF-A0A3E3E4A4-F1
#
_entry.id   AF-A0A3E3E4A4-F1
#
_cell.length_a   1.000
_cell.length_b   1.000
_cell.length_c   1.000
_cell.angle_alpha   90.00
_cell.angle_beta   90.00
_cell.angle_gamma   90.00
#
_symmetry.space_group_name_H-M   'P 1'
#
loop_
_entity.id
_entity.type
_entity.pdbx_description
1 polymer ?
#
loop_
_entity_poly.entity_id
_entity_poly.type
_entity_poly.pdbx_seq_one_letter_code
_entity_poly.pdbx_strand_id
1 'polypeptide(L)' 'MCYLIAKRFKKSGCIALQAEPGEEMASFADALQEKLGYDIQIITISRPTAYGEYEPYNFVHNYDEFSRQASLL' A
#
# COMPACT_ATOMS: atom_id res chain seq x y z
N MET A 1 -0.85 -9.07 12.05
CA MET A 1 -1.61 -8.12 11.21
C MET A 1 -0.70 -6.98 10.80
N CYS A 2 -0.55 -6.73 9.50
CA CYS A 2 0.19 -5.60 8.96
C CYS A 2 -0.66 -4.87 7.94
N TYR A 3 -0.12 -3.78 7.40
CA TYR A 3 -0.78 -2.98 6.39
C TYR A 3 0.15 -2.79 5.21
N LEU A 4 -0.32 -3.14 4.02
CA LEU A 4 0.29 -2.71 2.77
C LEU A 4 -0.15 -1.28 2.49
N ILE A 5 0.82 -0.43 2.20
CA ILE A 5 0.60 0.98 1.89
C ILE A 5 1.12 1.26 0.50
N ALA A 6 0.29 1.87 -0.35
CA ALA A 6 0.70 2.46 -1.61
C ALA A 6 0.74 3.99 -1.47
N LYS A 7 1.92 4.57 -1.65
CA LYS A 7 2.19 6.00 -1.47
C LYS A 7 2.90 6.57 -2.70
N ARG A 8 2.31 7.57 -3.36
CA ARG A 8 3.02 8.31 -4.41
C ARG A 8 3.96 9.35 -3.81
N PHE A 9 5.17 9.44 -4.34
CA PHE A 9 6.14 10.44 -3.89
C PHE A 9 5.60 11.86 -4.05
N LYS A 10 5.90 12.72 -3.06
CA LYS A 10 5.54 14.15 -3.02
C LYS A 10 4.03 14.45 -3.07
N LYS A 11 3.15 13.45 -2.99
CA LYS A 11 1.70 13.63 -2.81
C LYS A 11 1.26 13.27 -1.40
N SER A 12 0.24 13.97 -0.89
CA SER A 12 -0.43 13.63 0.36
C SER A 12 -1.33 12.40 0.17
N GLY A 13 -1.58 11.69 1.28
CA GLY A 13 -2.44 10.50 1.29
C GLY A 13 -1.76 9.22 0.83
N CYS A 14 -2.45 8.10 1.08
CA CYS A 14 -2.05 6.77 0.64
C CYS A 14 -3.28 5.85 0.50
N ILE A 15 -3.09 4.73 -0.18
CA ILE A 15 -4.02 3.60 -0.12
C ILE A 15 -3.47 2.59 0.89
N ALA A 16 -4.33 2.04 1.74
CA ALA A 16 -3.94 1.11 2.78
C ALA A 16 -4.81 -0.16 2.78
N LEU A 17 -4.17 -1.33 2.79
CA LEU A 17 -4.85 -2.62 2.91
C LEU A 17 -4.35 -3.33 4.15
N GLN A 18 -5.26 -3.74 5.03
CA GLN A 18 -4.91 -4.65 6.12
C GLN A 18 -4.70 -6.06 5.55
N ALA A 19 -3.56 -6.66 5.87
CA ALA A 19 -3.18 -7.99 5.38
C ALA A 19 -2.54 -8.84 6.47
N GLU A 20 -2.56 -10.15 6.26
CA GLU A 20 -1.77 -11.09 7.03
C GLU A 20 -0.37 -11.20 6.42
N PRO A 21 0.71 -11.10 7.22
CA PRO A 21 2.05 -11.29 6.71
C PRO A 21 2.24 -12.74 6.24
N GLY A 22 2.81 -12.90 5.06
CA GLY A 22 3.03 -14.22 4.45
C GLY A 22 3.55 -14.09 3.03
N GLU A 23 3.83 -15.24 2.42
CA GLU A 23 4.37 -15.34 1.05
C GLU A 23 3.42 -14.69 0.03
N GLU A 24 2.10 -14.94 0.14
CA GLU A 24 1.10 -14.35 -0.74
C GLU A 24 1.15 -12.81 -0.75
N MET A 25 1.18 -12.20 0.45
CA MET A 25 1.26 -10.75 0.59
C MET A 25 2.57 -10.19 0.01
N ALA A 26 3.70 -10.86 0.28
CA ALA A 26 5.01 -10.44 -0.22
C ALA A 26 5.08 -10.51 -1.75
N SER A 27 4.68 -11.63 -2.34
CA SER A 27 4.63 -11.80 -3.79
C SER A 27 3.69 -10.81 -4.46
N PHE A 28 2.54 -10.51 -3.85
CA PHE A 28 1.63 -9.47 -4.34
C PHE A 28 2.30 -8.08 -4.31
N ALA A 29 2.96 -7.72 -3.20
CA ALA A 29 3.62 -6.43 -3.06
C ALA A 29 4.74 -6.24 -4.08
N ASP A 30 5.57 -7.26 -4.29
CA ASP A 30 6.66 -7.25 -5.27
C ASP A 30 6.13 -7.10 -6.69
N ALA A 31 5.15 -7.93 -7.09
CA ALA A 31 4.55 -7.87 -8.41
C ALA A 31 3.86 -6.52 -8.69
N LEU A 32 3.21 -5.93 -7.67
CA LEU A 32 2.59 -4.62 -7.79
C LEU A 32 3.63 -3.50 -7.90
N GLN A 33 4.72 -3.58 -7.13
CA GLN A 33 5.82 -2.60 -7.19
C GLN A 33 6.48 -2.58 -8.57
N GLU A 34 6.70 -3.75 -9.19
CA GLU A 34 7.20 -3.87 -10.57
C GLU A 34 6.24 -3.24 -11.59
N LYS A 35 4.93 -3.44 -11.40
CA LYS A 35 3.90 -2.93 -12.31
C LYS A 35 3.72 -1.41 -12.23
N LEU A 36 3.76 -0.84 -11.02
CA LEU A 36 3.51 0.59 -10.79
C LEU A 36 4.75 1.46 -11.00
N GLY A 37 5.94 0.87 -11.00
CA GLY A 37 7.20 1.58 -11.16
C GLY A 37 7.59 2.41 -9.94
N TYR A 38 8.63 3.21 -10.08
CA TYR A 38 9.32 3.86 -8.96
C TYR A 38 8.64 5.13 -8.42
N ASP A 39 7.55 5.61 -9.03
CA ASP A 39 6.81 6.79 -8.54
C ASP A 39 5.88 6.48 -7.36
N ILE A 40 5.53 5.20 -7.20
CA ILE A 40 4.68 4.69 -6.13
C ILE A 40 5.51 3.73 -5.29
N GLN A 41 5.53 3.97 -3.98
CA GLN A 41 6.17 3.10 -3.02
C GLN A 41 5.12 2.16 -2.43
N ILE A 42 5.40 0.86 -2.50
CA ILE A 42 4.69 -0.18 -1.76
C ILE A 42 5.50 -0.50 -0.50
N ILE A 43 4.93 -0.27 0.67
CA ILE A 43 5.58 -0.57 1.95
C ILE A 43 4.65 -1.36 2.86
N THR A 44 5.24 -2.13 3.78
CA THR A 44 4.50 -2.82 4.83
C THR A 44 4.76 -2.13 6.17
N ILE A 45 3.69 -1.75 6.88
CA ILE A 45 3.78 -1.17 8.22
C ILE A 45 2.91 -1.96 9.21
N SER A 46 3.28 -1.97 10.49
CA SER A 46 2.53 -2.66 11.54
C SER A 46 1.46 -1.80 12.21
N ARG A 47 1.67 -0.47 12.27
CA ARG A 47 0.81 0.48 12.98
C ARG A 47 0.62 1.79 12.19
N PRO A 48 -0.47 1.94 11.40
CA PRO A 48 -0.75 3.16 10.64
C PRO A 48 -0.75 4.44 11.50
N THR A 49 -1.29 4.37 12.72
CA THR A 49 -1.36 5.52 13.64
C THR A 49 0.01 6.06 14.07
N ALA A 50 1.10 5.34 13.81
CA ALA A 50 2.46 5.79 14.12
C ALA A 50 3.12 6.58 12.98
N TYR A 51 2.51 6.62 11.77
CA TYR A 51 3.15 7.14 10.56
C TYR A 51 2.29 8.20 9.85
N GLY A 52 2.20 9.41 10.44
CA GLY A 52 1.42 10.52 9.89
C GLY A 52 1.82 10.97 8.46
N GLU A 53 3.04 10.65 8.01
CA GLU A 53 3.54 10.94 6.66
C GLU A 53 2.72 10.31 5.52
N TYR A 54 1.97 9.24 5.81
CA TYR A 54 1.10 8.59 4.84
C TYR A 54 -0.34 9.11 4.89
N GLU A 55 -0.69 10.00 5.84
CA GLU A 55 -2.04 10.53 5.94
C GLU A 55 -2.43 11.44 4.76
N PRO A 56 -3.73 11.50 4.41
CA PRO A 56 -4.82 10.65 4.91
C PRO A 56 -4.76 9.20 4.37
N TYR A 57 -5.06 8.24 5.24
CA TYR A 57 -5.18 6.83 4.87
C TYR A 57 -6.53 6.53 4.20
N ASN A 58 -6.52 6.02 2.97
CA ASN A 58 -7.70 5.45 2.33
C ASN A 58 -7.67 3.93 2.43
N PHE A 59 -8.44 3.37 3.37
CA PHE A 59 -8.47 1.93 3.61
C PHE A 59 -9.34 1.21 2.59
N VAL A 60 -8.82 0.10 2.06
CA VAL A 60 -9.51 -0.81 1.14
C VAL A 60 -9.60 -2.20 1.74
N HIS A 61 -10.46 -3.06 1.19
CA HIS A 61 -10.82 -4.32 1.84
C HIS A 61 -10.17 -5.57 1.24
N ASN A 62 -9.61 -5.48 0.04
CA ASN A 62 -9.01 -6.62 -0.65
C ASN A 62 -7.89 -6.19 -1.62
N TYR A 63 -7.11 -7.17 -2.08
CA TYR A 63 -5.97 -6.98 -2.99
C TYR A 63 -6.36 -6.38 -4.35
N ASP A 64 -7.51 -6.78 -4.91
CA ASP A 64 -8.00 -6.25 -6.19
C ASP A 64 -8.29 -4.76 -6.10
N GLU A 65 -8.99 -4.34 -5.06
CA GLU A 65 -9.28 -2.94 -4.80
C GLU A 65 -8.00 -2.14 -4.52
N PHE A 66 -7.07 -2.71 -3.75
CA PHE A 66 -5.77 -2.10 -3.49
C PHE A 66 -4.99 -1.84 -4.78
N SER A 67 -4.85 -2.85 -5.64
CA SER A 67 -4.12 -2.71 -6.90
C SER A 67 -4.77 -1.68 -7.83
N ARG A 68 -6.10 -1.67 -7.90
CA ARG A 68 -6.87 -0.71 -8.69
C ARG A 68 -6.67 0.72 -8.18
N GLN A 69 -6.82 0.94 -6.88
CA GLN A 69 -6.68 2.28 -6.29
C GLN A 69 -5.23 2.78 -6.33
N ALA A 70 -4.25 1.90 -6.08
CA ALA A 70 -2.83 2.22 -6.20
C ALA A 70 -2.47 2.64 -7.63
N SER A 71 -3.06 2.00 -8.66
CA SER A 71 -2.84 2.38 -10.07
C SER A 71 -3.37 3.76 -10.44
N LEU A 72 -4.21 4.38 -9.59
CA LEU A 72 -4.80 5.71 -9.83
C LEU A 72 -4.05 6.84 -9.11
N LEU A 73 -3.00 6.53 -8.33
CA LEU A 73 -2.20 7.52 -7.58
C LEU A 73 -1.34 8.42 -8.48
#